data_AF-A0A7S2UW83-F1
#
_entry.id   AF-A0A7S2UW83-F1
#
_cell.length_a   1.000
_cell.length_b   1.000
_cell.length_c   1.000
_cell.angle_alpha   90.00
_cell.angle_beta   90.00
_cell.angle_gamma   90.00
#
_symmetry.space_group_name_H-M   'P 1'
#
loop_
_entity.id
_entity.type
_entity.pdbx_description
1 polymer ?
#
loop_
_entity_poly.entity_id
_entity_poly.type
_entity_poly.pdbx_seq_one_letter_code
_entity_poly.pdbx_strand_id
1 'polypeptide(L)'
;VITACVFVGELVGCLFWGVVADRHGRKLVYWLVTGLVLVGGILTCFAVNVWTYAIPRFFVGVGIGGFAIPIDMVVECTPQSHRGKLTWMCLYAWGISSVLTNLVAWLTLDTWGWRFLAAYSTVPVLLSFLSLHWVPESPRWLASHGEHERAEKVICQAAYRNGVSLPTGRFLKDHSHDHKEGDISEMFTPGLRLRTYLLIVMWVTSISTYYAAVEMDGLVFEGTQQKGICSFDY
;
A
#
# COMPACT_ATOMS: atom_id res chain seq x y z
N VAL A 1 -3.49 -19.05 12.17
CA VAL A 1 -4.87 -18.50 12.07
C VAL A 1 -4.87 -16.99 11.97
N ILE A 2 -4.32 -16.27 12.95
CA ILE A 2 -4.33 -14.79 12.97
C ILE A 2 -3.64 -14.17 11.74
N THR A 3 -2.45 -14.64 11.38
CA THR A 3 -1.71 -14.16 10.19
C THR A 3 -2.50 -14.42 8.90
N ALA A 4 -3.12 -15.60 8.77
CA ALA A 4 -3.94 -15.95 7.62
C ALA A 4 -5.15 -15.00 7.45
N CYS A 5 -5.78 -14.54 8.56
CA CYS A 5 -6.86 -13.57 8.48
C CYS A 5 -6.40 -12.23 7.87
N VAL A 6 -5.17 -11.79 8.15
CA VAL A 6 -4.60 -10.57 7.54
C VAL A 6 -4.46 -10.76 6.03
N PHE A 7 -3.89 -11.87 5.59
CA PHE A 7 -3.71 -12.16 4.16
C PHE A 7 -5.03 -12.33 3.40
N VAL A 8 -6.03 -12.96 4.03
CA VAL A 8 -7.37 -13.05 3.44
C VAL A 8 -7.99 -11.65 3.33
N GLY A 9 -7.80 -10.79 4.34
CA GLY A 9 -8.20 -9.39 4.27
C GLY A 9 -7.49 -8.65 3.14
N GLU A 10 -6.17 -8.80 3.02
CA GLU A 10 -5.36 -8.19 1.97
C GLU A 10 -5.81 -8.62 0.58
N LEU A 11 -6.10 -9.90 0.36
CA LEU A 11 -6.66 -10.41 -0.90
C LEU A 11 -7.96 -9.69 -1.28
N VAL A 12 -8.87 -9.53 -0.32
CA VAL A 12 -10.13 -8.80 -0.52
C VAL A 12 -9.86 -7.32 -0.81
N GLY A 13 -8.93 -6.70 -0.08
CA GLY A 13 -8.52 -5.31 -0.24
C GLY A 13 -7.94 -5.04 -1.63
N CYS A 14 -7.02 -5.87 -2.11
CA CYS A 14 -6.37 -5.71 -3.42
C CYS A 14 -7.39 -5.70 -4.57
N LEU A 15 -8.40 -6.58 -4.51
CA LEU A 15 -9.44 -6.66 -5.54
C LEU A 15 -10.41 -5.48 -5.48
N PHE A 16 -10.71 -5.01 -4.26
CA PHE A 16 -11.70 -3.95 -4.04
C PHE A 16 -11.12 -2.56 -4.29
N TRP A 17 -9.98 -2.23 -3.68
CA TRP A 17 -9.45 -0.86 -3.67
C TRP A 17 -8.97 -0.38 -5.03
N GLY A 18 -8.50 -1.26 -5.91
CA GLY A 18 -8.13 -0.90 -7.28
C GLY A 18 -9.31 -0.30 -8.05
N VAL A 19 -10.45 -0.99 -8.04
CA VAL A 19 -11.69 -0.54 -8.70
C VAL A 19 -12.19 0.77 -8.11
N VAL A 20 -12.15 0.90 -6.78
CA VAL A 20 -12.61 2.12 -6.10
C VAL A 20 -11.69 3.30 -6.42
N ALA A 21 -10.37 3.08 -6.50
CA ALA A 21 -9.38 4.13 -6.76
C ALA A 21 -9.45 4.67 -8.19
N ASP A 22 -9.79 3.80 -9.14
CA ASP A 22 -10.03 4.21 -10.52
C ASP A 22 -11.30 5.04 -10.68
N ARG A 23 -12.37 4.70 -9.95
CA ARG A 23 -13.65 5.44 -10.01
C ARG A 23 -13.71 6.71 -9.18
N HIS A 24 -13.17 6.69 -7.97
CA HIS A 24 -13.39 7.77 -6.98
C HIS A 24 -12.14 8.57 -6.66
N GLY A 25 -11.01 8.23 -7.27
CA GLY A 25 -9.74 8.92 -7.07
C GLY A 25 -8.83 8.23 -6.06
N ARG A 26 -7.53 8.47 -6.23
CA ARG A 26 -6.48 7.82 -5.45
C ARG A 26 -6.42 8.41 -4.04
N LYS A 27 -6.60 9.73 -3.89
CA LYS A 27 -6.56 10.40 -2.58
C LYS A 27 -7.67 9.91 -1.66
N LEU A 28 -8.90 9.74 -2.16
CA LEU A 28 -10.01 9.24 -1.35
C LEU A 28 -9.73 7.83 -0.85
N VAL A 29 -9.29 6.94 -1.73
CA VAL A 29 -8.97 5.57 -1.31
C VAL A 29 -7.82 5.55 -0.33
N TYR A 30 -6.81 6.40 -0.52
CA TYR A 30 -5.70 6.50 0.43
C TYR A 30 -6.17 6.95 1.83
N TRP A 31 -7.16 7.85 1.93
CA TRP A 31 -7.82 8.17 3.21
C TRP A 31 -8.52 6.96 3.83
N LEU A 32 -9.29 6.22 3.02
CA LEU A 32 -10.07 5.08 3.49
C LEU A 32 -9.18 3.93 3.98
N VAL A 33 -8.16 3.56 3.21
CA VAL A 33 -7.26 2.45 3.56
C VAL A 33 -6.42 2.78 4.78
N THR A 34 -5.89 4.01 4.87
CA THR A 34 -5.08 4.45 6.02
C THR A 34 -5.96 4.57 7.26
N GLY A 35 -7.19 5.08 7.13
CA GLY A 35 -8.17 5.13 8.21
C GLY A 35 -8.56 3.74 8.71
N LEU A 36 -8.75 2.78 7.80
CA LEU A 36 -9.07 1.39 8.15
C LEU A 36 -7.93 0.72 8.92
N VAL A 37 -6.69 0.90 8.46
CA VAL A 37 -5.50 0.39 9.17
C VAL A 37 -5.32 1.06 10.52
N LEU A 38 -5.55 2.38 10.61
CA LEU A 38 -5.43 3.15 11.85
C LEU A 38 -6.45 2.65 12.89
N VAL A 39 -7.73 2.57 12.53
CA VAL A 39 -8.78 2.09 13.43
C VAL A 39 -8.53 0.64 13.82
N GLY A 40 -8.18 -0.22 12.87
CA GLY A 40 -7.85 -1.62 13.14
C GLY A 40 -6.64 -1.79 14.07
N GLY A 41 -5.61 -0.97 13.91
CA GLY A 41 -4.43 -0.94 14.79
C GLY A 41 -4.79 -0.53 16.23
N ILE A 42 -5.56 0.54 16.38
CA ILE A 42 -6.05 1.00 17.70
C ILE A 42 -6.89 -0.09 18.36
N LEU A 43 -7.85 -0.68 17.65
CA LEU A 43 -8.70 -1.76 18.19
C LEU A 43 -7.89 -2.99 18.61
N THR A 44 -6.82 -3.31 17.88
CA THR A 44 -5.91 -4.42 18.21
C THR A 44 -5.24 -4.21 19.57
N CYS A 45 -4.95 -2.96 19.96
CA CYS A 45 -4.33 -2.65 21.26
C CYS A 45 -5.21 -3.02 22.45
N PHE A 46 -6.54 -2.96 22.28
CA PHE A 46 -7.53 -3.27 23.31
C PHE A 46 -8.02 -4.71 23.28
N ALA A 47 -7.42 -5.57 22.45
CA ALA A 47 -7.84 -6.96 22.34
C ALA A 47 -7.64 -7.73 23.67
N VAL A 48 -8.67 -8.47 24.06
CA VAL A 48 -8.73 -9.28 25.29
C VAL A 48 -8.82 -10.78 25.01
N ASN A 49 -9.21 -11.15 23.79
CA ASN A 49 -9.27 -12.53 23.31
C ASN A 49 -8.88 -12.62 21.83
N VAL A 50 -8.73 -13.85 21.32
CA VAL A 50 -8.27 -14.13 19.95
C VAL A 50 -9.18 -13.49 18.89
N TRP A 51 -10.50 -13.43 19.10
CA TRP A 51 -11.43 -12.85 18.12
C TRP A 51 -11.36 -11.33 18.09
N THR A 52 -11.29 -10.70 19.27
CA THR A 52 -11.06 -9.25 19.39
C THR A 52 -9.70 -8.80 18.86
N TYR A 53 -8.76 -9.74 18.68
CA TYR A 53 -7.50 -9.50 17.99
C TYR A 53 -7.61 -9.77 16.49
N ALA A 54 -8.18 -10.91 16.09
CA ALA A 54 -8.21 -11.38 14.71
C ALA A 54 -9.10 -10.53 13.79
N ILE A 55 -10.26 -10.07 14.29
CA ILE A 55 -11.20 -9.29 13.47
C ILE A 55 -10.60 -7.92 13.08
N PRO A 56 -10.06 -7.10 14.00
CA PRO A 56 -9.36 -5.87 13.61
C PRO A 56 -8.18 -6.14 12.66
N ARG A 57 -7.45 -7.23 12.87
CA ARG A 57 -6.32 -7.63 12.00
C ARG A 57 -6.77 -7.99 10.58
N PHE A 58 -7.93 -8.63 10.41
CA PHE A 58 -8.52 -8.83 9.08
C PHE A 58 -8.77 -7.49 8.38
N PHE A 59 -9.36 -6.51 9.06
CA PHE A 59 -9.59 -5.17 8.48
C PHE A 59 -8.30 -4.39 8.20
N VAL A 60 -7.29 -4.54 9.06
CA VAL A 60 -5.93 -4.04 8.76
C VAL A 60 -5.42 -4.66 7.45
N GLY A 61 -5.60 -5.97 7.26
CA GLY A 61 -5.29 -6.65 6.00
C GLY A 61 -6.02 -6.03 4.82
N VAL A 62 -7.34 -5.82 4.93
CA VAL A 62 -8.14 -5.15 3.88
C VAL A 62 -7.57 -3.78 3.54
N GLY A 63 -7.11 -3.00 4.52
CA GLY A 63 -6.47 -1.72 4.27
C GLY A 63 -5.10 -1.84 3.61
N ILE A 64 -4.26 -2.80 4.05
CA ILE A 64 -2.94 -3.08 3.45
C ILE A 64 -3.08 -3.43 1.96
N GLY A 65 -4.12 -4.14 1.56
CA GLY A 65 -4.37 -4.46 0.14
C GLY A 65 -4.53 -3.23 -0.77
N GLY A 66 -4.80 -2.04 -0.20
CA GLY A 66 -4.86 -0.79 -0.94
C GLY A 66 -3.54 0.02 -0.96
N PHE A 67 -2.45 -0.48 -0.37
CA PHE A 67 -1.20 0.29 -0.21
C PHE A 67 -0.38 0.42 -1.51
N ALA A 68 -0.77 -0.22 -2.61
CA ALA A 68 -0.21 0.07 -3.93
C ALA A 68 -0.60 1.47 -4.44
N ILE A 69 -1.78 1.97 -4.06
CA ILE A 69 -2.33 3.25 -4.52
C ILE A 69 -1.44 4.46 -4.20
N PRO A 70 -0.91 4.64 -2.98
CA PRO A 70 0.02 5.74 -2.71
C PRO A 70 1.31 5.66 -3.54
N ILE A 71 1.80 4.45 -3.87
CA ILE A 71 2.96 4.29 -4.75
C ILE A 71 2.60 4.77 -6.17
N ASP A 72 1.45 4.35 -6.69
CA ASP A 72 0.96 4.79 -8.00
C ASP A 72 0.79 6.31 -8.04
N MET A 73 0.25 6.90 -6.98
CA MET A 73 0.07 8.33 -6.84
C MET A 73 1.41 9.09 -6.86
N VAL A 74 2.42 8.57 -6.17
CA VAL A 74 3.79 9.12 -6.21
C VAL A 74 4.35 9.05 -7.64
N VAL A 75 4.18 7.92 -8.33
CA VAL A 75 4.67 7.74 -9.70
C VAL A 75 3.94 8.64 -10.71
N GLU A 76 2.63 8.82 -10.54
CA GLU A 76 1.79 9.68 -11.38
C GLU A 76 2.16 11.17 -11.23
N CYS A 77 2.50 11.60 -10.00
CA CYS A 77 2.93 12.97 -9.71
C CYS A 77 4.41 13.24 -10.05
N THR A 78 5.20 12.21 -10.37
CA THR A 78 6.65 12.34 -10.56
C THR A 78 7.03 12.38 -12.05
N PRO A 79 7.98 13.26 -12.45
CA PRO A 79 8.53 13.29 -13.80
C PRO A 79 9.13 11.94 -14.19
N GLN A 80 8.99 11.56 -15.47
CA GLN A 80 9.40 10.25 -15.99
C GLN A 80 10.86 9.87 -15.66
N SER A 81 11.77 10.84 -15.62
CA SER A 81 13.20 10.64 -15.29
C SER A 81 13.45 10.15 -13.86
N HIS A 82 12.54 10.43 -12.92
CA HIS A 82 12.72 10.13 -11.49
C HIS A 82 11.80 9.02 -10.97
N ARG A 83 10.81 8.58 -11.77
CA ARG A 83 9.82 7.57 -11.37
C ARG A 83 10.45 6.30 -10.81
N GLY A 84 11.45 5.75 -11.50
CA GLY A 84 12.13 4.53 -11.05
C GLY A 84 12.80 4.70 -9.68
N LYS A 85 13.55 5.79 -9.50
CA LYS A 85 14.24 6.08 -8.23
C LYS A 85 13.25 6.22 -7.06
N LEU A 86 12.15 6.93 -7.28
CA LEU A 86 11.16 7.18 -6.23
C LEU A 86 10.36 5.92 -5.89
N THR A 87 10.06 5.08 -6.88
CA THR A 87 9.44 3.76 -6.68
C THR A 87 10.34 2.87 -5.82
N TRP A 88 11.65 2.81 -6.12
CA TRP A 88 12.61 2.06 -5.31
C TRP A 88 12.77 2.61 -3.89
N MET A 89 12.71 3.94 -3.71
CA MET A 89 12.71 4.54 -2.36
C MET A 89 11.51 4.09 -1.53
N CYS A 90 10.33 3.94 -2.13
CA CYS A 90 9.15 3.40 -1.43
C CYS A 90 9.38 1.94 -1.00
N LEU A 91 9.98 1.12 -1.88
CA LEU A 91 10.33 -0.27 -1.56
C LEU A 91 11.40 -0.37 -0.45
N TYR A 92 12.42 0.50 -0.45
CA TYR A 92 13.40 0.54 0.62
C TYR A 92 12.79 0.94 1.97
N ALA A 93 11.83 1.86 1.97
CA ALA A 93 11.12 2.26 3.18
C ALA A 93 10.42 1.06 3.85
N TRP A 94 9.90 0.12 3.06
CA TRP A 94 9.30 -1.11 3.58
C TRP A 94 10.33 -2.02 4.27
N GLY A 95 11.50 -2.22 3.65
CA GLY A 95 12.59 -2.99 4.26
C GLY A 95 13.11 -2.35 5.55
N ILE A 96 13.34 -1.03 5.55
CA ILE A 96 13.77 -0.27 6.73
C ILE A 96 12.73 -0.38 7.84
N SER A 97 11.44 -0.25 7.53
CA SER A 97 10.35 -0.37 8.50
C SER A 97 10.28 -1.76 9.12
N SER A 98 10.56 -2.80 8.33
CA SER A 98 10.61 -4.19 8.81
C SER A 98 11.74 -4.40 9.82
N VAL A 99 12.94 -3.89 9.52
CA VAL A 99 14.08 -3.96 10.46
C VAL A 99 13.79 -3.18 11.75
N LEU A 100 13.28 -1.94 11.63
CA LEU A 100 12.93 -1.12 12.79
C LEU A 100 11.85 -1.78 13.66
N THR A 101 10.83 -2.36 13.06
CA THR A 101 9.75 -3.04 13.80
C THR A 101 10.29 -4.24 14.58
N ASN A 102 11.15 -5.06 13.96
CA ASN A 102 11.77 -6.20 14.64
C ASN A 102 12.70 -5.75 15.78
N LEU A 103 13.47 -4.67 15.57
CA LEU A 103 14.33 -4.12 16.62
C LEU A 103 13.52 -3.61 17.82
N VAL A 104 12.42 -2.89 17.56
CA VAL A 104 11.53 -2.40 18.62
C VAL A 104 10.84 -3.57 19.33
N ALA A 105 10.42 -4.60 18.59
CA ALA A 105 9.85 -5.82 19.16
C ALA A 105 10.84 -6.50 20.11
N TRP A 106 12.09 -6.69 19.67
CA TRP A 106 13.16 -7.28 20.48
C TRP A 106 13.41 -6.51 21.79
N LEU A 107 13.38 -5.17 21.75
CA LEU A 107 13.63 -4.34 22.93
C LEU A 107 12.42 -4.24 23.89
N THR A 108 11.20 -4.37 23.38
CA THR A 108 9.99 -3.97 24.13
C THR A 108 9.03 -5.11 24.46
N LEU A 109 9.12 -6.27 23.79
CA LEU A 109 8.19 -7.37 24.03
C LEU A 109 8.25 -7.90 25.46
N ASP A 110 9.44 -8.09 26.02
CA ASP A 110 9.61 -8.62 27.37
C ASP A 110 9.26 -7.62 28.47
N THR A 111 9.45 -6.32 28.19
CA THR A 111 9.34 -5.23 29.17
C THR A 111 7.96 -4.55 29.15
N TRP A 112 7.42 -4.26 27.97
CA TRP A 112 6.16 -3.52 27.77
C TRP A 112 5.05 -4.37 27.15
N GLY A 113 5.40 -5.56 26.62
CA GLY A 113 4.44 -6.49 26.02
C GLY A 113 4.01 -6.11 24.60
N TRP A 114 3.29 -7.04 23.97
CA TRP A 114 2.83 -6.92 22.58
C TRP A 114 1.85 -5.76 22.34
N ARG A 115 1.12 -5.31 23.38
CA ARG A 115 0.17 -4.19 23.28
C ARG A 115 0.89 -2.88 23.00
N PHE A 116 2.03 -2.67 23.63
CA PHE A 116 2.88 -1.52 23.35
C PHE A 116 3.38 -1.54 21.91
N LEU A 117 3.86 -2.71 21.44
CA LEU A 117 4.31 -2.87 20.06
C LEU A 117 3.18 -2.58 19.06
N ALA A 118 1.96 -3.06 19.32
CA ALA A 118 0.78 -2.76 18.48
C ALA A 118 0.46 -1.25 18.45
N ALA A 119 0.54 -0.57 19.60
CA ALA A 119 0.35 0.88 19.69
C ALA A 119 1.45 1.64 18.93
N TYR A 120 2.72 1.24 19.10
CA TYR A 120 3.87 1.80 18.40
C TYR A 120 3.70 1.69 16.87
N SER A 121 3.33 0.51 16.37
CA SER A 121 3.09 0.28 14.93
C SER A 121 1.94 1.12 14.37
N THR A 122 1.04 1.62 15.21
CA THR A 122 -0.09 2.47 14.81
C THR A 122 0.32 3.94 14.63
N VAL A 123 1.38 4.39 15.30
CA VAL A 123 1.84 5.80 15.27
C VAL A 123 2.21 6.28 13.85
N PRO A 124 3.03 5.55 13.06
CA PRO A 124 3.36 5.99 11.69
C PRO A 124 2.12 6.09 10.79
N VAL A 125 1.13 5.21 10.99
CA VAL A 125 -0.14 5.23 10.24
C VAL A 125 -0.94 6.48 10.59
N LEU A 126 -1.00 6.85 11.87
CA LEU A 126 -1.63 8.10 12.29
C LEU A 126 -0.97 9.33 11.65
N LEU A 127 0.37 9.36 11.64
CA LEU A 127 1.12 10.45 10.99
C LEU A 127 0.83 10.52 9.48
N SER A 128 0.76 9.36 8.82
CA SER A 128 0.37 9.27 7.41
C SER A 128 -1.06 9.75 7.16
N PHE A 129 -2.00 9.39 8.05
CA PHE A 129 -3.39 9.81 7.95
C PHE A 129 -3.52 11.32 8.07
N LEU A 130 -2.82 11.94 9.02
CA LEU A 130 -2.83 13.39 9.17
C LEU A 130 -2.14 14.11 8.01
N SER A 131 -1.05 13.54 7.48
CA SER A 131 -0.29 14.15 6.38
C SER A 131 -1.03 14.13 5.03
N LEU A 132 -1.99 13.22 4.85
CA LEU A 132 -2.79 13.09 3.63
C LEU A 132 -3.57 14.36 3.25
N HIS A 133 -3.88 15.22 4.23
CA HIS A 133 -4.59 16.46 3.98
C HIS A 133 -3.88 17.33 2.93
N TRP A 134 -2.55 17.41 3.01
CA TRP A 134 -1.71 18.22 2.12
C TRP A 134 -1.38 17.57 0.78
N VAL A 135 -1.71 16.29 0.60
CA VAL A 135 -1.44 15.56 -0.64
C VAL A 135 -2.51 15.96 -1.67
N PRO A 136 -2.16 16.52 -2.84
CA PRO A 136 -3.13 16.82 -3.90
C PRO A 136 -3.64 15.52 -4.55
N GLU A 137 -4.78 15.54 -5.23
CA GLU A 137 -5.22 14.38 -6.03
C GLU A 137 -4.32 14.17 -7.25
N SER A 138 -4.27 12.94 -7.77
CA SER A 138 -3.51 12.60 -8.97
C SER A 138 -3.90 13.48 -10.17
N PRO A 139 -2.96 14.22 -10.79
CA PRO A 139 -3.22 14.98 -12.01
C PRO A 139 -3.69 14.09 -13.16
N ARG A 140 -3.19 12.84 -13.23
CA ARG A 140 -3.55 11.88 -14.27
C ARG A 140 -5.00 11.44 -14.11
N TRP A 141 -5.42 11.12 -12.89
CA TRP A 141 -6.81 10.75 -12.60
C TRP A 141 -7.76 11.92 -12.88
N LEU A 142 -7.41 13.14 -12.45
CA LEU A 142 -8.21 14.33 -12.74
C LEU A 142 -8.35 14.56 -14.24
N ALA A 143 -7.25 14.44 -15.00
CA ALA A 143 -7.28 14.59 -16.45
C ALA A 143 -8.12 13.50 -17.14
N SER A 144 -8.11 12.25 -16.66
CA SER A 144 -8.92 11.17 -17.24
C SER A 144 -10.41 11.30 -16.93
N HIS A 145 -10.78 12.07 -15.89
CA HIS A 145 -12.17 12.34 -15.50
C HIS A 145 -12.68 13.69 -16.03
N GLY A 146 -11.98 14.31 -16.99
CA GLY A 146 -12.36 15.60 -17.59
C GLY A 146 -12.14 16.82 -16.69
N GLU A 147 -11.55 16.65 -15.50
CA GLU A 147 -11.27 17.70 -14.52
C GLU A 147 -9.96 18.45 -14.86
N HIS A 148 -9.83 18.90 -16.11
CA HIS A 148 -8.60 19.45 -16.67
C HIS A 148 -8.10 20.70 -15.93
N GLU A 149 -9.00 21.59 -15.48
CA GLU A 149 -8.62 22.78 -14.71
C GLU A 149 -8.01 22.42 -13.35
N ARG A 150 -8.54 21.40 -12.68
CA ARG A 150 -8.00 20.93 -11.39
C ARG A 150 -6.67 20.24 -11.60
N ALA A 151 -6.55 19.41 -12.64
CA ALA A 151 -5.30 18.77 -13.01
C ALA A 151 -4.19 19.80 -13.30
N GLU A 152 -4.52 20.84 -14.07
CA GLU A 152 -3.61 21.93 -14.40
C GLU A 152 -3.18 22.73 -13.15
N LYS A 153 -4.11 23.03 -12.24
CA LYS A 153 -3.78 23.67 -10.95
C LYS A 153 -2.76 22.86 -10.14
N VAL A 154 -2.94 21.54 -10.05
CA VAL A 154 -1.99 20.68 -9.31
C VAL A 154 -0.61 20.69 -9.97
N ILE A 155 -0.55 20.60 -11.31
CA ILE A 155 0.71 20.64 -12.08
C ILE A 155 1.40 22.00 -11.93
N CYS A 156 0.67 23.10 -12.06
CA CYS A 156 1.18 24.46 -11.87
C CYS A 156 1.72 24.69 -10.47
N GLN A 157 1.02 24.22 -9.43
CA GLN A 157 1.48 24.32 -8.05
C GLN A 157 2.76 23.50 -7.82
N ALA A 158 2.85 22.30 -8.40
CA ALA A 158 4.06 21.48 -8.35
C ALA A 158 5.23 22.14 -9.08
N ALA A 159 5.01 22.68 -10.28
CA ALA A 159 6.02 23.37 -11.07
C ALA A 159 6.54 24.63 -10.35
N TYR A 160 5.64 25.44 -9.78
CA TYR A 160 5.99 26.61 -8.98
C TYR A 160 6.86 26.24 -7.77
N ARG A 161 6.50 25.21 -7.01
CA ARG A 161 7.29 24.74 -5.86
C ARG A 161 8.66 24.18 -6.26
N ASN A 162 8.76 23.60 -7.44
CA ASN A 162 10.01 23.04 -7.96
C ASN A 162 10.84 24.06 -8.77
N GLY A 163 10.38 25.30 -8.92
CA GLY A 163 11.07 26.34 -9.71
C GLY A 163 11.14 26.03 -11.21
N VAL A 164 10.21 25.22 -11.74
CA VAL A 164 10.17 24.83 -13.16
C VAL A 164 9.17 25.70 -13.90
N SER A 165 9.56 26.27 -15.03
CA SER A 165 8.64 26.93 -15.94
C SER A 165 7.87 25.88 -16.75
N LEU A 166 6.55 25.98 -16.72
CA LEU A 166 5.71 25.26 -17.66
C LEU A 166 5.76 25.97 -19.02
N PRO A 167 5.45 25.30 -20.14
CA PRO A 167 5.24 25.98 -21.42
C PRO A 167 4.11 27.04 -21.28
N THR A 168 3.76 27.80 -22.30
CA THR A 168 2.69 28.82 -22.19
C THR A 168 1.41 28.28 -22.84
N GLY A 169 0.28 28.24 -22.11
CA GLY A 169 -1.03 27.78 -22.62
C GLY A 169 -1.65 26.63 -21.82
N ARG A 170 -2.75 26.04 -22.30
CA ARG A 170 -3.38 24.85 -21.70
C ARG A 170 -2.63 23.60 -22.18
N PHE A 171 -1.88 22.91 -21.31
CA PHE A 171 -1.07 21.73 -21.71
C PHE A 171 -1.88 20.45 -21.79
N LEU A 172 -3.01 20.41 -21.09
CA LEU A 172 -3.97 19.32 -21.21
C LEU A 172 -4.93 19.70 -22.33
N LYS A 173 -4.83 18.99 -23.46
CA LYS A 173 -5.85 19.07 -24.51
C LYS A 173 -7.17 18.60 -23.92
N ASP A 174 -8.25 19.35 -24.17
CA ASP A 174 -9.63 18.86 -23.99
C ASP A 174 -9.85 17.74 -25.01
N HIS A 175 -9.37 16.54 -24.68
CA HIS A 175 -9.82 15.34 -25.34
C HIS A 175 -11.15 14.99 -24.69
N SER A 176 -12.23 15.59 -25.19
CA SER A 176 -13.62 15.19 -24.92
C SER A 176 -13.91 13.82 -25.54
N HIS A 177 -13.06 12.84 -25.26
CA HIS A 177 -13.39 11.45 -25.51
C HIS A 177 -14.19 10.99 -24.30
N ASP A 178 -15.39 10.49 -24.61
CA ASP A 178 -16.22 9.66 -23.77
C ASP A 178 -15.37 8.47 -23.28
N HIS A 179 -14.52 8.71 -22.28
CA HIS A 179 -13.70 7.69 -21.66
C HIS A 179 -14.67 6.81 -20.89
N LYS A 180 -15.14 5.74 -21.56
CA LYS A 180 -15.73 4.62 -20.87
C LYS A 180 -14.74 4.21 -19.78
N GLU A 181 -15.20 4.17 -18.53
CA GLU A 181 -14.43 3.57 -17.45
C GLU A 181 -13.87 2.24 -17.96
N GLY A 182 -12.55 2.08 -17.96
CA GLY A 182 -11.92 0.89 -18.53
C GLY A 182 -12.46 -0.35 -17.82
N ASP A 183 -13.04 -1.26 -18.58
CA ASP A 183 -13.53 -2.52 -18.02
C ASP A 183 -12.32 -3.46 -17.77
N ILE A 184 -12.32 -4.17 -16.65
CA ILE A 184 -11.25 -5.12 -16.29
C ILE A 184 -11.11 -6.19 -17.40
N SER A 185 -12.20 -6.47 -18.12
CA SER A 185 -12.20 -7.38 -19.28
C SER A 185 -11.29 -6.92 -20.43
N GLU A 186 -11.04 -5.61 -20.55
CA GLU A 186 -10.16 -5.05 -21.59
C GLU A 186 -8.72 -5.53 -21.45
N MET A 187 -8.28 -5.81 -20.21
CA MET A 187 -6.94 -6.34 -19.92
C MET A 187 -6.72 -7.75 -20.50
N PHE A 188 -7.79 -8.48 -20.80
CA PHE A 188 -7.76 -9.84 -21.35
C PHE A 188 -8.10 -9.90 -22.85
N THR A 189 -8.12 -8.75 -23.53
CA THR A 189 -8.29 -8.69 -24.99
C THR A 189 -7.12 -9.35 -25.72
N PRO A 190 -7.32 -9.87 -26.96
CA PRO A 190 -6.32 -10.67 -27.68
C PRO A 190 -4.94 -10.01 -27.83
N GLY A 191 -4.86 -8.67 -27.86
CA GLY A 191 -3.61 -7.93 -27.96
C GLY A 191 -2.84 -7.74 -26.63
N LEU A 192 -3.52 -7.83 -25.49
CA LEU A 192 -2.95 -7.59 -24.16
C LEU A 192 -2.88 -8.86 -23.30
N ARG A 193 -3.72 -9.86 -23.56
CA ARG A 193 -3.88 -11.06 -22.72
C ARG A 193 -2.58 -11.78 -22.39
N LEU A 194 -1.64 -11.89 -23.34
CA LEU A 194 -0.36 -12.56 -23.09
C LEU A 194 0.50 -11.74 -22.13
N ARG A 195 0.55 -10.41 -22.30
CA ARG A 195 1.30 -9.53 -21.40
C ARG A 195 0.70 -9.54 -20.00
N THR A 196 -0.64 -9.43 -19.91
CA THR A 196 -1.37 -9.51 -18.64
C THR A 196 -1.09 -10.84 -17.94
N TYR A 197 -1.20 -11.97 -18.64
CA TYR A 197 -0.91 -13.29 -18.09
C TYR A 197 0.54 -13.42 -17.60
N LEU A 198 1.51 -13.01 -18.42
CA LEU A 198 2.92 -13.06 -18.06
C LEU A 198 3.22 -12.19 -16.83
N LEU A 199 2.65 -10.99 -16.75
CA LEU A 199 2.82 -10.11 -15.59
C LEU A 199 2.21 -10.71 -14.32
N ILE A 200 1.02 -11.31 -14.40
CA ILE A 200 0.40 -12.01 -13.27
C ILE A 200 1.29 -13.17 -12.80
N VAL A 201 1.76 -14.02 -13.72
CA VAL A 201 2.62 -15.17 -13.38
C VAL A 201 3.93 -14.70 -12.76
N MET A 202 4.59 -13.71 -13.36
CA MET A 202 5.83 -13.15 -12.82
C MET A 202 5.60 -12.60 -11.42
N TRP A 203 4.53 -11.84 -11.20
CA TRP A 203 4.21 -11.29 -9.89
C TRP A 203 3.92 -12.37 -8.84
N VAL A 204 3.10 -13.36 -9.18
CA VAL A 204 2.77 -14.49 -8.29
C VAL A 204 4.03 -15.29 -7.93
N THR A 205 4.92 -15.56 -8.89
CA THR A 205 6.17 -16.29 -8.61
C THR A 205 7.15 -15.47 -7.76
N SER A 206 7.28 -14.17 -8.02
CA SER A 206 8.12 -13.27 -7.22
C SER A 206 7.62 -13.16 -5.78
N ILE A 207 6.32 -12.95 -5.58
CA ILE A 207 5.74 -12.78 -4.24
C ILE A 207 5.76 -14.08 -3.45
N SER A 208 5.52 -15.22 -4.11
CA SER A 208 5.62 -16.54 -3.48
C SER A 208 7.04 -16.82 -3.01
N THR A 209 8.04 -16.51 -3.83
CA THR A 209 9.46 -16.66 -3.44
C THR A 209 9.82 -15.75 -2.28
N TYR A 210 9.32 -14.51 -2.29
CA TYR A 210 9.57 -13.55 -1.21
C TYR A 210 9.01 -14.04 0.14
N TYR A 211 7.72 -14.38 0.21
CA TYR A 211 7.12 -14.85 1.46
C TYR A 211 7.68 -16.19 1.91
N ALA A 212 7.99 -17.09 0.97
CA ALA A 212 8.68 -18.34 1.29
C ALA A 212 10.05 -18.09 1.93
N ALA A 213 10.83 -17.11 1.44
CA ALA A 213 12.13 -16.81 2.04
C ALA A 213 12.00 -16.14 3.43
N VAL A 214 11.04 -15.23 3.62
CA VAL A 214 10.94 -14.43 4.85
C VAL A 214 10.17 -15.15 5.97
N GLU A 215 9.08 -15.85 5.66
CA GLU A 215 8.25 -16.50 6.68
C GLU A 215 8.72 -17.91 7.05
N MET A 216 9.48 -18.57 6.16
CA MET A 216 10.02 -19.90 6.42
C MET A 216 10.89 -19.91 7.68
N ASP A 217 11.72 -18.89 7.88
CA ASP A 217 12.62 -18.82 9.04
C ASP A 217 11.83 -18.90 10.35
N GLY A 218 10.80 -18.05 10.52
CA GLY A 218 9.97 -18.05 11.73
C GLY A 218 9.25 -19.39 11.97
N LEU A 219 8.68 -19.99 10.92
CA LEU A 219 7.99 -21.27 11.02
C LEU A 219 8.94 -22.43 11.32
N VAL A 220 10.15 -22.42 10.76
CA VAL A 220 11.18 -23.41 11.04
C VAL A 220 11.65 -23.30 12.48
N PHE A 221 11.92 -22.09 12.99
CA PHE A 221 12.32 -21.90 14.38
C PHE A 221 11.24 -22.30 15.37
N GLU A 222 9.99 -21.88 15.18
CA GLU A 222 8.86 -22.32 16.03
C GLU A 222 8.68 -23.83 15.98
N GLY A 223 8.71 -24.42 14.77
CA GLY A 223 8.51 -25.86 14.59
C GLY A 223 9.65 -26.73 15.13
N THR A 224 10.90 -26.25 15.05
CA THR A 224 12.08 -26.97 15.57
C THR A 224 12.20 -26.86 17.08
N GLN A 225 11.89 -25.70 17.68
CA GLN A 225 11.78 -25.54 19.13
C GLN A 225 10.66 -26.41 19.71
N GLN A 226 9.47 -26.40 19.09
CA GLN A 226 8.31 -27.15 19.58
C GLN A 226 8.51 -28.68 19.51
N LYS A 227 9.37 -29.15 18.59
CA LYS A 227 9.75 -30.56 18.44
C LYS A 227 11.07 -30.93 19.13
N GLY A 228 11.76 -29.98 19.77
CA GLY A 228 13.05 -30.21 20.42
C GLY A 228 14.17 -30.63 19.46
N ILE A 229 14.07 -30.30 18.17
CA ILE A 229 15.02 -30.74 17.12
C ILE A 229 16.25 -29.82 17.08
N CYS A 230 16.12 -28.56 17.49
CA CYS A 230 17.22 -27.62 17.67
C CYS A 230 17.04 -26.83 18.96
N SER A 231 17.96 -26.98 19.91
CA SER A 231 18.18 -26.01 20.99
C SER A 231 19.31 -25.09 20.56
N PHE A 232 18.97 -23.88 20.10
CA PHE A 232 19.96 -22.82 20.07
C PHE A 232 20.01 -22.24 21.48
N ASP A 233 21.04 -22.62 22.22
CA ASP A 233 21.34 -22.00 23.52
C ASP A 233 21.69 -20.53 23.26
N TYR A 234 20.91 -19.62 23.83
CA TYR A 234 21.20 -18.18 23.86
C TYR A 234 21.73 -17.79 25.23
#